data_AF-A0A973FA71-F1
#
_entry.id   AF-A0A973FA71-F1
#
_cell.length_a   1.000
_cell.length_b   1.000
_cell.length_c   1.000
_cell.angle_alpha   90.00
_cell.angle_beta   90.00
_cell.angle_gamma   90.00
#
_symmetry.space_group_name_H-M   'P 1'
#
loop_
_entity.id
_entity.type
_entity.pdbx_description
1 polymer ?
#
loop_
_entity_poly.entity_id
_entity_poly.type
_entity_poly.pdbx_seq_one_letter_code
_entity_poly.pdbx_strand_id
1 'polypeptide(L)' 'TYRSALRSLELLYLDCGSLDEYNLQFSSRIFTAKASGYAIEHRYEEFTDSHANTSYRYAVSLPAISESISR' A
#
# COMPACT_ATOMS: atom_id res chain seq x y z
N THR A 1 -6.29 -6.95 -18.83
CA THR A 1 -5.38 -7.70 -17.92
C THR A 1 -5.28 -6.99 -16.58
N TYR A 2 -5.04 -7.70 -15.48
CA TYR A 2 -4.90 -7.12 -14.14
C TYR A 2 -3.85 -5.99 -14.05
N ARG A 3 -2.74 -6.08 -14.78
CA ARG A 3 -1.70 -5.04 -14.79
C ARG A 3 -2.19 -3.69 -15.35
N SER A 4 -2.97 -3.71 -16.42
CA SER A 4 -3.51 -2.47 -17.01
C SER A 4 -4.52 -1.81 -16.07
N ALA A 5 -5.31 -2.61 -15.35
CA ALA A 5 -6.25 -2.09 -14.36
C ALA A 5 -5.52 -1.45 -13.16
N LEU A 6 -4.42 -2.05 -12.70
CA LEU A 6 -3.60 -1.43 -11.64
C LEU A 6 -2.96 -0.13 -12.10
N ARG A 7 -2.49 -0.04 -13.35
CA ARG A 7 -1.95 1.21 -13.92
C ARG A 7 -3.00 2.31 -14.08
N SER A 8 -4.27 1.97 -14.20
CA SER A 8 -5.34 2.96 -14.33
C SER A 8 -5.80 3.54 -12.99
N LEU A 9 -5.31 3.00 -11.87
CA LEU A 9 -5.59 3.58 -10.56
C LEU A 9 -4.85 4.91 -10.43
N GLU A 10 -5.55 5.93 -9.95
CA GLU A 10 -4.91 7.20 -9.60
C GLU A 10 -4.01 7.07 -8.37
N LEU A 11 -4.37 6.15 -7.47
CA LEU A 11 -3.55 5.77 -6.32
C LEU A 11 -3.70 4.28 -6.04
N LEU A 12 -2.56 3.59 -5.98
CA LEU A 12 -2.43 2.26 -5.39
C LEU A 12 -1.65 2.39 -4.08
N TYR A 13 -2.35 2.40 -2.96
CA TYR A 13 -1.76 2.54 -1.63
C TYR A 13 -1.82 1.20 -0.89
N LEU A 14 -0.70 0.80 -0.30
CA LEU A 14 -0.54 -0.43 0.46
C LEU A 14 0.13 -0.09 1.80
N ASP A 15 -0.42 -0.59 2.91
CA ASP A 15 0.30 -0.58 4.19
C ASP A 15 0.18 -1.90 4.93
N CYS A 16 1.13 -2.12 5.84
CA CYS A 16 1.09 -3.22 6.79
C CYS A 16 2.02 -2.95 7.99
N GLY A 17 1.88 -3.77 9.04
CA GLY A 17 2.83 -3.79 10.14
C GLY A 17 4.03 -4.67 9.80
N SER A 18 5.23 -4.22 10.15
CA SER A 18 6.48 -4.97 9.94
C SER A 18 6.61 -6.16 10.91
N LEU A 19 5.84 -6.18 12.00
CA LEU A 19 5.70 -7.26 12.97
C LEU A 19 4.33 -7.93 12.89
N ASP A 20 3.68 -7.87 11.73
CA ASP A 20 2.37 -8.50 11.48
C ASP A 20 2.43 -10.02 11.70
N GLU A 21 1.59 -10.50 12.61
CA GLU A 21 1.54 -11.89 13.08
C GLU A 21 1.03 -12.86 12.00
N TYR A 22 0.37 -12.34 10.97
CA TYR A 22 -0.13 -13.08 9.83
C TYR A 22 0.76 -12.95 8.59
N ASN A 23 1.97 -12.37 8.74
CA ASN A 23 2.99 -12.33 7.70
C ASN A 23 2.60 -11.49 6.46
N LEU A 24 1.67 -10.53 6.59
CA LEU A 24 1.22 -9.67 5.50
C LEU A 24 2.38 -8.88 4.86
N GLN A 25 3.31 -8.36 5.68
CA GLN A 25 4.52 -7.65 5.27
C GLN A 25 5.34 -8.38 4.22
N PHE A 26 5.46 -9.71 4.30
CA PHE A 26 6.23 -10.45 3.30
C PHE A 26 5.53 -10.46 1.94
N SER A 27 4.21 -10.65 1.94
CA SER A 27 3.42 -10.61 0.70
C SER A 27 3.37 -9.20 0.10
N SER A 28 3.24 -8.17 0.94
CA SER A 28 3.29 -6.76 0.52
C SER A 28 4.63 -6.40 -0.10
N ARG A 29 5.76 -6.77 0.53
CA ARG A 29 7.11 -6.60 -0.05
C ARG A 29 7.26 -7.27 -1.41
N ILE A 30 6.79 -8.51 -1.54
CA ILE A 30 6.85 -9.25 -2.82
C ILE A 30 5.96 -8.58 -3.88
N PHE A 31 4.77 -8.14 -3.50
CA PHE A 31 3.86 -7.43 -4.40
C PHE A 31 4.49 -6.12 -4.88
N THR A 32 4.96 -5.28 -3.98
CA THR A 32 5.66 -4.01 -4.24
C THR A 32 6.85 -4.22 -5.18
N ALA A 33 7.71 -5.21 -4.91
CA ALA A 33 8.85 -5.52 -5.79
C ALA A 33 8.40 -5.91 -7.22
N LYS A 34 7.34 -6.71 -7.34
CA LYS A 34 6.78 -7.08 -8.66
C LYS A 34 6.13 -5.88 -9.35
N ALA A 35 5.36 -5.06 -8.63
CA ALA A 35 4.70 -3.87 -9.16
C ALA A 35 5.74 -2.88 -9.70
N SER A 36 6.82 -2.62 -8.95
CA SER A 36 7.98 -1.85 -9.38
C SER A 36 8.61 -2.43 -10.64
N GLY A 37 8.86 -3.75 -10.67
CA GLY A 37 9.43 -4.43 -11.84
C GLY A 37 8.55 -4.33 -13.10
N TYR A 38 7.24 -4.09 -12.93
CA TYR A 38 6.32 -3.84 -14.04
C TYR A 38 6.05 -2.37 -14.32
N ALA A 39 6.70 -1.42 -13.62
CA ALA A 39 6.41 0.01 -13.69
C ALA A 39 4.93 0.33 -13.42
N ILE A 40 4.38 -0.24 -12.35
CA ILE A 40 3.07 0.13 -11.79
C ILE A 40 3.34 1.07 -10.63
N GLU A 41 2.85 2.31 -10.74
CA GLU A 41 2.99 3.30 -9.66
C GLU A 41 2.17 2.85 -8.43
N HIS A 42 2.81 2.90 -7.26
CA HIS A 42 2.20 2.53 -6.00
C HIS A 42 2.97 3.17 -4.85
N ARG A 43 2.27 3.34 -3.73
CA ARG A 43 2.85 3.75 -2.45
C ARG A 43 2.75 2.58 -1.49
N TYR A 44 3.89 2.23 -0.88
CA TYR A 44 3.98 1.16 0.11
C TYR A 44 4.59 1.70 1.39
N GLU A 45 3.87 1.55 2.50
CA GLU A 45 4.30 2.00 3.83
C GLU A 45 4.34 0.81 4.80
N GLU A 46 5.45 0.64 5.51
CA GLU A 46 5.55 -0.30 6.62
C GLU A 46 5.63 0.45 7.94
N PHE A 47 4.85 -0.02 8.91
CA PHE A 47 4.83 0.54 10.25
C PHE A 47 5.51 -0.41 11.24
N THR A 48 6.22 0.10 12.25
CA THR A 48 6.89 -0.73 13.28
C THR A 48 5.89 -1.20 14.33
N ASP A 49 4.90 -1.96 13.89
CA ASP A 49 3.77 -2.45 14.68
C ASP A 49 3.24 -3.79 14.11
N SER A 50 2.10 -4.23 14.62
CA SER A 50 1.52 -5.53 14.31
C SER A 50 0.35 -5.46 13.32
N HIS A 51 -0.46 -6.52 13.21
CA HIS A 51 -1.65 -6.51 12.35
C HIS A 51 -2.78 -5.62 12.89
N ALA A 52 -2.77 -5.30 14.19
CA ALA A 52 -3.89 -4.65 14.88
C ALA A 52 -3.60 -3.21 15.29
N ASN A 53 -4.63 -2.51 15.78
CA ASN A 53 -4.54 -1.12 16.30
C ASN A 53 -4.00 -0.11 15.27
N THR A 54 -4.41 -0.26 14.02
CA THR A 54 -3.86 0.46 12.87
C THR A 54 -4.48 1.83 12.60
N SER A 55 -5.44 2.29 13.41
CA SER A 55 -6.20 3.52 13.13
C SER A 55 -5.33 4.77 12.98
N TYR A 56 -4.16 4.81 13.63
CA TYR A 56 -3.22 5.93 13.50
C TYR A 56 -2.62 6.03 12.08
N ARG A 57 -2.56 4.92 11.33
CA ARG A 57 -2.07 4.90 9.94
C ARG A 57 -2.99 5.68 9.00
N TYR A 58 -4.26 5.91 9.38
CA TYR A 58 -5.18 6.76 8.63
C TYR A 58 -4.73 8.22 8.53
N ALA A 59 -3.92 8.69 9.48
CA ALA A 59 -3.28 10.00 9.36
C ALA A 59 -2.31 10.10 8.17
N VAL A 60 -1.90 8.97 7.60
CA VAL A 60 -1.04 8.89 6.41
C VAL A 60 -1.86 8.55 5.15
N SER A 61 -2.74 7.54 5.22
CA SER A 61 -3.47 7.07 4.04
C SER A 61 -4.61 7.98 3.63
N LEU A 62 -5.38 8.57 4.56
CA LEU A 62 -6.51 9.43 4.20
C LEU A 62 -6.09 10.71 3.47
N PRO A 63 -5.02 11.43 3.88
CA PRO A 63 -4.52 12.56 3.10
C PRO A 63 -4.09 12.17 1.69
N ALA A 64 -3.39 11.04 1.52
CA ALA A 64 -2.97 10.55 0.20
C ALA A 64 -4.17 10.23 -0.70
N ILE A 65 -5.20 9.58 -0.15
CA ILE A 65 -6.45 9.32 -0.87
C ILE A 65 -7.15 10.65 -1.21
N SER A 66 -7.25 11.57 -0.25
CA SER A 66 -7.88 12.88 -0.47
C SER A 66 -7.20 13.64 -1.59
N GLU A 67 -5.86 13.71 -1.60
CA GLU A 67 -5.09 14.36 -2.66
C GLU A 67 -5.33 13.72 -4.02
N SER A 68 -5.40 12.38 -4.06
CA SER A 68 -5.71 11.64 -5.29
C SER A 68 -7.10 11.98 -5.82
N ILE A 69 -8.14 12.06 -4.99
CA ILE A 69 -9.52 12.17 -5.46
C ILE A 69 -10.08 13.60 -5.55
N SER A 70 -9.38 14.61 -5.01
CA SER A 70 -9.90 15.99 -4.92
C SER A 70 -9.70 16.82 -6.19
N ARG A 71 -9.53 16.17 -7.35
CA ARG A 71 -9.34 16.84 -8.65
C ARG A 71 -10.67 17.22 -9.30
#